data_AF-A0A932GDM6-F1
#
_entry.id   AF-A0A932GDM6-F1
#
_cell.length_a   1.000
_cell.length_b   1.000
_cell.length_c   1.000
_cell.angle_alpha   90.00
_cell.angle_beta   90.00
_cell.angle_gamma   90.00
#
_symmetry.space_group_name_H-M   'P 1'
#
loop_
_entity.id
_entity.type
_entity.pdbx_description
1 polymer ?
#
loop_
_entity_poly.entity_id
_entity_poly.type
_entity_poly.pdbx_seq_one_letter_code
_entity_poly.pdbx_strand_id
1 'polypeptide(L)' 'MNLTCPECKNQVDLSNYPNLKPEMVIECNHCGITLGVTKLMDDGSVETEIVEEGK' A
#
# COMPACT_ATOMS: atom_id res chain seq x y z
N MET A 1 -2.54 -9.24 6.41
CA MET A 1 -1.99 -8.54 5.23
C MET A 1 -0.90 -7.62 5.71
N ASN A 2 0.27 -7.67 5.08
CA ASN A 2 1.45 -6.96 5.54
C ASN A 2 1.98 -6.09 4.41
N LEU A 3 2.07 -4.79 4.66
CA LEU A 3 2.63 -3.81 3.74
C LEU A 3 3.66 -2.95 4.46
N THR A 4 4.84 -2.83 3.87
CA THR A 4 5.89 -1.91 4.32
C THR A 4 5.97 -0.76 3.34
N CYS A 5 5.84 0.47 3.83
CA CYS A 5 5.92 1.65 2.99
C CYS A 5 7.32 1.76 2.35
N PRO A 6 7.45 1.83 1.01
CA PRO A 6 8.74 1.91 0.34
C PRO A 6 9.49 3.22 0.63
N GLU A 7 8.82 4.28 1.09
CA GLU A 7 9.43 5.56 1.41
C GLU A 7 9.90 5.65 2.86
N CYS A 8 8.98 5.60 3.83
CA CYS A 8 9.32 5.80 5.25
C CYS A 8 9.70 4.51 5.99
N LYS A 9 9.62 3.35 5.33
CA LYS A 9 9.93 2.02 5.88
C LYS A 9 9.08 1.58 7.09
N ASN A 10 8.02 2.32 7.40
CA ASN A 10 7.05 1.94 8.43
C ASN A 10 6.04 0.92 7.89
N GLN A 11 5.45 0.15 8.80
CA GLN A 11 4.36 -0.76 8.49
C GLN A 11 3.07 0.04 8.25
N VAL A 12 2.40 -0.19 7.14
CA VAL A 12 1.15 0.50 6.79
C VAL A 12 -0.02 -0.24 7.41
N ASP A 13 -0.93 0.50 8.06
CA ASP A 13 -2.17 -0.07 8.58
C ASP A 13 -3.18 -0.30 7.44
N LEU A 14 -3.47 -1.58 7.17
CA LEU A 14 -4.41 -2.00 6.13
C LEU A 14 -5.80 -2.31 6.67
N SER A 15 -6.07 -2.05 7.95
CA SER A 15 -7.34 -2.36 8.59
C SER A 15 -8.54 -1.66 7.92
N ASN A 16 -8.31 -0.50 7.30
CA ASN A 16 -9.32 0.24 6.53
C ASN A 16 -9.62 -0.35 5.14
N TYR A 17 -8.86 -1.35 4.71
CA TYR A 17 -8.96 -1.95 3.38
C TYR A 17 -9.23 -3.47 3.47
N PRO A 18 -10.40 -3.90 3.97
CA PRO A 18 -10.72 -5.32 4.18
C PRO A 18 -10.80 -6.13 2.88
N ASN A 19 -10.97 -5.46 1.73
CA ASN A 19 -11.05 -6.07 0.40
C ASN A 19 -9.98 -5.51 -0.54
N LEU A 20 -8.74 -5.42 -0.06
CA LEU A 20 -7.61 -4.97 -0.87
C LEU A 20 -7.52 -5.79 -2.17
N LYS A 21 -7.24 -5.13 -3.29
CA LYS A 21 -7.09 -5.74 -4.61
C LYS A 21 -5.94 -5.05 -5.35
N PRO A 22 -5.30 -5.73 -6.32
CA PRO A 22 -4.47 -5.05 -7.31
C PRO A 22 -5.24 -3.89 -7.95
N GLU A 23 -4.50 -2.85 -8.36
CA GLU A 23 -5.01 -1.59 -8.94
C GLU A 23 -5.76 -0.67 -7.96
N MET A 24 -5.89 -1.06 -6.67
CA MET A 24 -6.34 -0.14 -5.63
C MET A 24 -5.24 0.83 -5.22
N VAL A 25 -5.65 2.03 -4.85
CA VAL A 25 -4.77 3.05 -4.30
C VAL A 25 -5.05 3.19 -2.81
N ILE A 26 -3.99 3.18 -2.01
CA ILE A 26 -4.03 3.32 -0.56
C ILE A 26 -3.05 4.40 -0.10
N GLU A 27 -3.30 5.01 1.05
CA GLU A 27 -2.42 6.03 1.61
C GLU A 27 -1.62 5.46 2.77
N CYS A 28 -0.33 5.79 2.85
CA CYS A 28 0.47 5.46 4.01
C CYS A 28 0.06 6.32 5.21
N ASN A 29 -0.48 5.70 6.25
CA ASN A 29 -0.88 6.36 7.50
C ASN A 29 0.28 6.98 8.32
N HIS A 30 1.53 6.87 7.86
CA HIS A 30 2.72 7.41 8.53
C HIS A 30 3.33 8.62 7.82
N CYS A 31 3.54 8.56 6.50
CA CYS A 31 4.13 9.67 5.73
C CYS A 31 3.14 10.33 4.75
N GLY A 32 1.94 9.77 4.56
CA GLY A 32 0.89 10.35 3.72
C GLY A 32 1.07 10.13 2.23
N ILE A 33 2.05 9.32 1.78
CA ILE A 33 2.19 9.04 0.35
C ILE A 33 1.14 8.08 -0.15
N THR A 34 0.82 8.26 -1.42
CA THR A 34 -0.10 7.43 -2.18
C THR A 34 0.64 6.21 -2.74
N LEU A 35 0.12 5.02 -2.45
CA LEU A 35 0.68 3.72 -2.83
C LEU A 35 -0.36 2.97 -3.68
N GLY A 36 0.03 2.56 -4.89
CA GLY A 36 -0.76 1.73 -5.76
C GLY A 36 -0.45 0.25 -5.50
N VAL A 37 -1.47 -0.54 -5.20
CA VAL A 37 -1.33 -1.99 -5.00
C VAL A 37 -1.11 -2.66 -6.34
N THR A 38 0.04 -3.31 -6.51
CA THR A 38 0.40 -3.99 -7.76
C THR A 38 0.10 -5.48 -7.69
N LYS A 39 0.33 -6.09 -6.51
CA LYS A 39 0.16 -7.52 -6.30
C LYS A 39 -0.14 -7.88 -4.86
N LEU A 40 -0.95 -8.92 -4.70
CA LEU A 40 -1.21 -9.61 -3.44
C LEU A 40 -0.54 -10.97 -3.50
N MET A 41 0.27 -11.29 -2.49
CA MET A 41 0.96 -12.56 -2.37
C MET A 41 0.16 -13.54 -1.50
N ASP A 42 0.31 -14.84 -1.75
CA ASP A 42 -0.41 -15.90 -1.00
C ASP A 42 -0.02 -15.97 0.49
N ASP A 43 1.14 -15.42 0.87
CA ASP A 43 1.60 -15.29 2.26
C ASP A 43 0.98 -14.09 3.00
N GLY A 44 0.16 -13.29 2.32
CA GLY A 44 -0.46 -12.08 2.85
C GLY A 44 0.40 -10.82 2.73
N SER A 45 1.57 -10.89 2.08
CA SER A 45 2.38 -9.71 1.74
C SER A 45 1.73 -8.92 0.60
N VAL A 46 1.84 -7.60 0.65
CA VAL A 46 1.30 -6.68 -0.36
C VAL A 46 2.44 -5.95 -1.04
N GLU A 47 2.51 -6.02 -2.37
CA GLU A 47 3.43 -5.21 -3.16
C GLU A 47 2.73 -3.94 -3.62
N THR A 48 3.42 -2.81 -3.45
CA THR A 48 2.93 -1.49 -3.87
C THR A 48 4.00 -0.71 -4.61
N GLU A 49 3.58 0.13 -5.54
CA GLU A 49 4.39 1.18 -6.16
C GLU A 49 3.96 2.56 -5.65
N ILE A 50 4.90 3.52 -5.62
CA ILE A 50 4.58 4.90 -5.26
C ILE A 50 3.85 5.53 -6.45
N VAL A 51 2.61 5.94 -6.23
CA VAL A 51 1.78 6.60 -7.25
C VAL A 51 1.85 8.09 -6.96
N GLU A 52 2.73 8.80 -7.64
CA GLU A 52 2.67 10.26 -7.66
C GLU A 52 1.47 10.67 -8.50
N GLU A 53 0.46 11.29 -7.88
CA GLU A 53 -0.60 11.98 -8.61
C GLU A 53 0.01 13.14 -9.39
N GLY A 54 0.39 12.85 -10.64
CA GLY A 54 0.81 13.83 -11.63
C GLY A 54 -0.33 14.81 -11.88
N LYS A 55 -0.06 16.07 -11.54
CA LYS A 55 -0.86 17.30 -11.68
C LYS A 55 -1.66 17.43 -12.97
#